data_AF-A0A7V8YXE7-F1
#
_entry.id   AF-A0A7V8YXE7-F1
#
_cell.length_a   1.000
_cell.length_b   1.000
_cell.length_c   1.000
_cell.angle_alpha   90.00
_cell.angle_beta   90.00
_cell.angle_gamma   90.00
#
_symmetry.space_group_name_H-M   'P 1'
#
loop_
_entity.id
_entity.type
_entity.pdbx_description
1 polymer ?
#
loop_
_entity_poly.entity_id
_entity_poly.type
_entity_poly.pdbx_seq_one_letter_code
_entity_poly.pdbx_strand_id
1 'polypeptide(L)' 'MLENKVGMIFGVANKRSIAWACAAACSERGAKMAFTYQGERLKENVEKLASELPDSLVLPCDVTNQ' A
#
# COMPACT_ATOMS: atom_id res chain seq x y z
N MET A 1 -3.48 -18.45 7.06
CA MET A 1 -3.18 -17.72 5.81
C MET A 1 -4.08 -16.49 5.75
N LEU A 2 -3.76 -15.46 4.95
CA LEU A 2 -4.53 -14.20 4.84
C LEU A 2 -5.42 -14.17 3.59
N GLU A 3 -5.65 -15.32 2.97
CA GLU A 3 -6.55 -15.47 1.82
C GLU A 3 -7.92 -14.85 2.11
N ASN A 4 -8.48 -14.16 1.11
CA ASN A 4 -9.76 -13.44 1.19
C ASN A 4 -9.82 -12.30 2.22
N LYS A 5 -8.69 -11.90 2.81
CA LYS A 5 -8.60 -10.66 3.60
C LYS A 5 -8.23 -9.49 2.69
N VAL A 6 -8.85 -8.34 2.96
CA VAL A 6 -8.51 -7.06 2.34
C VAL A 6 -7.87 -6.20 3.40
N GLY A 7 -6.64 -5.74 3.15
CA GLY A 7 -5.88 -4.88 4.05
C GLY A 7 -5.66 -3.50 3.43
N MET A 8 -5.69 -2.45 4.27
CA MET A 8 -5.32 -1.10 3.87
C MET A 8 -4.05 -0.68 4.59
N ILE A 9 -3.08 -0.13 3.86
CA ILE A 9 -1.77 0.26 4.36
C ILE A 9 -1.56 1.75 4.13
N PHE A 10 -1.19 2.41 5.22
CA PHE A 10 -0.78 3.81 5.24
C PHE A 10 0.74 3.91 5.44
N GLY A 11 1.33 5.02 5.01
CA GLY A 11 2.75 5.32 5.29
C GLY A 11 3.77 4.62 4.39
N VAL A 12 3.36 4.14 3.21
CA VAL A 12 4.32 3.73 2.16
C VAL A 12 4.86 4.97 1.47
N ALA A 13 6.19 5.09 1.42
CA ALA A 13 6.87 6.17 0.70
C ALA A 13 7.89 5.63 -0.32
N ASN A 14 8.54 4.49 -0.02
CA ASN A 14 9.50 3.82 -0.90
C ASN A 14 9.72 2.36 -0.43
N LYS A 15 10.56 1.59 -1.16
CA LYS A 15 10.87 0.17 -0.83
C LYS A 15 11.47 -0.05 0.56
N ARG A 16 12.03 0.98 1.21
CA ARG A 16 12.62 0.88 2.55
C ARG A 16 11.62 1.17 3.67
N SER A 17 10.38 1.56 3.35
CA SER A 17 9.32 1.77 4.34
C SER A 17 9.00 0.46 5.09
N ILE A 18 8.84 0.54 6.41
CA ILE A 18 8.31 -0.59 7.22
C ILE A 18 6.94 -1.01 6.71
N ALA A 19 6.09 -0.04 6.38
CA ALA A 19 4.76 -0.28 5.81
C ALA A 19 4.80 -1.12 4.52
N TRP A 20 5.83 -0.92 3.67
CA TRP A 20 6.00 -1.70 2.44
C TRP A 20 6.37 -3.16 2.75
N ALA A 21 7.33 -3.37 3.65
CA ALA A 21 7.71 -4.72 4.06
C ALA A 21 6.54 -5.50 4.66
N CYS A 22 5.70 -4.85 5.49
CA CYS A 22 4.48 -5.45 6.00
C CYS A 22 3.48 -5.78 4.88
N ALA A 23 3.26 -4.85 3.95
CA ALA A 23 2.32 -5.05 2.85
C ALA A 23 2.72 -6.21 1.94
N ALA A 24 4.01 -6.30 1.58
CA ALA A 24 4.54 -7.41 0.79
C ALA A 24 4.34 -8.75 1.51
N ALA A 25 4.71 -8.84 2.79
CA ALA A 25 4.51 -10.05 3.59
C ALA A 25 3.02 -10.45 3.74
N CYS A 26 2.11 -9.48 3.80
CA CYS A 26 0.67 -9.73 3.79
C CYS A 26 0.18 -10.25 2.43
N SER A 27 0.62 -9.61 1.34
CA SER A 27 0.27 -10.01 -0.02
C SER A 27 0.79 -11.40 -0.36
N GLU A 28 2.03 -11.75 0.03
CA GLU A 28 2.60 -13.09 -0.12
C GLU A 28 1.78 -14.18 0.58
N ARG A 29 1.00 -13.80 1.61
CA ARG A 29 0.10 -14.70 2.35
C ARG A 29 -1.34 -14.68 1.84
N GLY A 30 -1.58 -14.09 0.67
CA GLY A 30 -2.86 -14.10 -0.04
C GLY A 30 -3.82 -12.94 0.29
N ALA A 31 -3.36 -11.90 0.99
CA ALA A 31 -4.17 -10.71 1.22
C ALA A 31 -4.25 -9.82 -0.03
N LYS A 32 -5.42 -9.21 -0.27
CA LYS A 32 -5.56 -8.10 -1.22
C LYS A 32 -5.22 -6.79 -0.52
N MET A 33 -4.38 -5.95 -1.12
CA MET A 33 -3.81 -4.79 -0.46
C MET A 33 -4.25 -3.48 -1.12
N ALA A 34 -4.69 -2.52 -0.32
CA ALA A 34 -4.90 -1.13 -0.72
C ALA A 34 -3.82 -0.25 -0.07
N PHE A 35 -3.34 0.74 -0.80
CA PHE A 35 -2.31 1.67 -0.40
C PHE A 35 -2.84 3.09 -0.44
N THR A 36 -2.33 3.93 0.47
CA THR A 36 -2.61 5.35 0.44
C THR A 36 -1.35 6.18 0.24
N TYR A 37 -1.47 7.32 -0.41
CA TYR A 37 -0.40 8.33 -0.49
C TYR A 37 -0.86 9.69 0.03
N GLN A 38 0.06 10.42 0.64
CA GLN A 38 -0.15 11.80 1.08
C GLN A 38 0.45 12.76 0.06
N GLY A 39 -0.42 13.46 -0.67
CA GLY A 39 -0.05 14.44 -1.69
C GLY A 39 0.60 13.83 -2.95
N GLU A 40 0.61 14.60 -4.03
CA GLU A 40 1.02 14.10 -5.36
C GLU A 40 2.49 13.67 -5.44
N ARG A 41 3.36 14.21 -4.58
CA ARG A 41 4.80 13.85 -4.57
C ARG A 41 5.04 12.37 -4.26
N LEU A 42 4.17 11.74 -3.47
CA LEU A 42 4.31 10.33 -3.10
C LEU A 42 3.55 9.39 -4.05
N LYS A 43 2.59 9.91 -4.83
CA LYS A 43 1.71 9.13 -5.69
C LYS A 43 2.47 8.18 -6.60
N GLU A 44 3.37 8.72 -7.44
CA GLU A 44 4.10 7.94 -8.44
C GLU A 44 4.93 6.81 -7.80
N ASN A 45 5.58 7.10 -6.66
CA ASN A 45 6.35 6.09 -5.93
C ASN A 45 5.44 4.99 -5.37
N VAL A 46 4.29 5.35 -4.80
CA VAL A 46 3.34 4.38 -4.24
C VAL A 46 2.69 3.55 -5.35
N GLU A 47 2.28 4.16 -6.46
CA GLU A 47 1.74 3.45 -7.64
C GLU A 47 2.74 2.46 -8.21
N LYS A 48 4.00 2.88 -8.37
CA LYS A 48 5.07 2.00 -8.85
C LYS A 48 5.27 0.80 -7.94
N LEU A 49 5.25 0.99 -6.62
CA LEU A 49 5.37 -0.11 -5.67
C LEU A 49 4.14 -1.01 -5.67
N ALA A 50 2.95 -0.42 -5.60
CA ALA A 50 1.70 -1.17 -5.62
C ALA A 50 1.58 -2.03 -6.88
N SER A 51 2.08 -1.57 -8.03
CA SER A 51 2.12 -2.35 -9.28
C SER A 51 2.91 -3.66 -9.20
N GLU A 52 3.80 -3.81 -8.21
CA GLU A 52 4.53 -5.07 -7.94
C GLU A 52 3.65 -6.12 -7.23
N LEU A 53 2.48 -5.73 -6.72
CA LEU A 53 1.55 -6.60 -6.01
C LEU A 53 0.23 -6.77 -6.81
N PRO A 54 -0.31 -7.99 -6.89
CA PRO A 54 -1.54 -8.26 -7.63
C PRO A 54 -2.77 -7.61 -6.97
N ASP A 55 -3.75 -7.21 -7.78
CA ASP A 55 -5.04 -6.65 -7.36
C ASP A 55 -4.92 -5.48 -6.35
N SER A 56 -3.85 -4.69 -6.46
CA SER A 56 -3.59 -3.58 -5.54
C SER A 56 -4.32 -2.31 -5.94
N LEU A 57 -4.80 -1.57 -4.93
CA LEU A 57 -5.54 -0.32 -5.13
C LEU A 57 -4.78 0.84 -4.49
N VAL A 58 -4.70 1.99 -5.15
CA VAL A 58 -3.96 3.15 -4.65
C VAL A 58 -4.91 4.36 -4.56
N LEU A 59 -4.95 5.00 -3.41
CA LEU A 59 -5.87 6.10 -3.12
C LEU A 59 -5.14 7.30 -2.46
N PRO A 60 -5.55 8.54 -2.73
CA PRO A 60 -5.09 9.68 -1.94
C PRO A 60 -5.68 9.62 -0.54
N CYS A 61 -4.86 9.83 0.49
CA CYS A 61 -5.32 10.06 1.85
C CYS A 61 -4.32 10.91 2.63
N ASP A 62 -4.78 12.05 3.11
CA ASP A 62 -4.08 12.83 4.13
C ASP A 62 -4.87 12.73 5.44
N VAL A 63 -4.30 12.04 6.43
CA VAL A 63 -4.96 11.80 7.73
C VAL A 63 -5.12 13.08 8.57
N THR A 64 -4.51 14.19 8.17
CA THR A 64 -4.68 15.49 8.82
C THR A 64 -5.88 16.29 8.28
N ASN A 65 -6.49 15.83 7.18
CA ASN A 65 -7.62 16.49 6.53
C ASN A 65 -8.92 15.72 6.81
N GLN A 66 -9.96 16.43 7.30
CA GLN A 66 -11.25 15.85 7.73
C GLN A 66 -12.37 16.06 6.72
#